data_AF-A0A934MWR1-F1
#
_entry.id   AF-A0A934MWR1-F1
#
_cell.length_a   1.000
_cell.length_b   1.000
_cell.length_c   1.000
_cell.angle_alpha   90.00
_cell.angle_beta   90.00
_cell.angle_gamma   90.00
#
_symmetry.space_group_name_H-M   'P 1'
#
loop_
_entity.id
_entity.type
_entity.pdbx_description
1 polymer ?
#
loop_
_entity_poly.entity_id
_entity_poly.type
_entity_poly.pdbx_seq_one_letter_code
_entity_poly.pdbx_strand_id
1 'polypeptide(L)'
;MLEETKDIPVTEAVVEQDFFARSVEEQQDFLSQTWCNHCAEVDLGMKNPKEYSSADRVWIEGECLKCGSSTITEIVEEDEE
;
A
#
# COMPACT_ATOMS: atom_id res chain seq x y z
N MET A 1 -10.33 30.70 22.32
CA MET A 1 -10.74 29.34 21.95
C MET A 1 -10.64 29.29 20.44
N LEU A 2 -9.41 29.14 19.95
CA LEU A 2 -9.10 28.97 18.53
C LEU A 2 -8.21 27.75 18.53
N GLU A 3 -8.78 26.62 18.13
CA GLU A 3 -8.05 25.36 18.02
C GLU A 3 -7.07 25.54 16.88
N GLU A 4 -5.79 25.55 17.24
CA GLU A 4 -4.66 25.75 16.36
C GLU A 4 -4.73 24.68 15.27
N THR A 5 -5.02 25.13 14.04
CA THR A 5 -4.85 24.34 12.83
C THR A 5 -3.40 23.89 12.81
N LYS A 6 -3.15 22.62 13.11
CA LYS A 6 -1.84 21.99 12.96
C LYS A 6 -1.37 22.26 11.54
N ASP A 7 -0.42 23.18 11.41
CA ASP A 7 0.51 23.28 10.30
C ASP A 7 1.18 21.91 10.15
N ILE A 8 0.62 21.06 9.29
CA ILE A 8 1.32 19.89 8.75
C ILE A 8 2.29 20.47 7.74
N PRO A 9 3.62 20.32 7.93
CA PRO A 9 4.57 20.80 6.95
C PRO A 9 4.29 20.10 5.61
N VAL A 10 4.10 20.88 4.55
CA VAL A 10 4.07 20.39 3.17
C VAL A 10 5.50 19.92 2.84
N THR A 11 5.80 18.69 3.22
CA THR A 11 7.01 17.95 2.87
C THR A 11 6.52 16.58 2.42
N GLU A 12 6.46 16.31 1.12
CA GLU A 12 6.20 14.97 0.56
C GLU A 12 5.21 14.13 1.38
N ALA A 13 4.00 14.68 1.61
CA ALA A 13 3.07 14.09 2.57
C ALA A 13 2.54 12.76 2.03
N VAL A 14 2.91 11.66 2.68
CA VAL A 14 2.30 10.35 2.45
C VAL A 14 0.84 10.42 2.87
N VAL A 15 -0.07 10.16 1.94
CA VAL A 15 -1.51 10.12 2.15
C VAL A 15 -1.94 8.66 2.26
N GLU A 16 -2.64 8.32 3.34
CA GLU A 16 -3.30 7.01 3.44
C GLU A 16 -4.51 6.98 2.51
N GLN A 17 -4.56 5.98 1.64
CA GLN A 17 -5.60 5.78 0.63
C GLN A 17 -6.49 4.60 1.03
N ASP A 18 -7.73 4.63 0.55
CA ASP A 18 -8.65 3.52 0.75
C ASP A 18 -8.38 2.41 -0.29
N PHE A 19 -7.68 1.36 0.14
CA PHE A 19 -7.42 0.17 -0.67
C PHE A 19 -8.71 -0.49 -1.19
N PHE A 20 -9.80 -0.42 -0.42
CA PHE A 20 -11.07 -1.04 -0.79
C PHE A 20 -11.87 -0.23 -1.81
N ALA A 21 -11.40 0.98 -2.17
CA ALA A 21 -11.96 1.77 -3.25
C ALA A 21 -11.61 1.21 -4.65
N ARG A 22 -10.55 0.39 -4.77
CA ARG A 22 -10.20 -0.32 -6.02
C ARG A 22 -11.25 -1.34 -6.41
N SER A 23 -11.20 -1.80 -7.67
CA SER A 23 -12.06 -2.91 -8.10
C SER A 23 -11.73 -4.20 -7.34
N VAL A 24 -12.71 -5.10 -7.22
CA VAL A 24 -12.52 -6.38 -6.52
C VAL A 24 -11.43 -7.23 -7.17
N GLU A 25 -11.30 -7.15 -8.49
CA GLU A 25 -10.27 -7.86 -9.25
C GLU A 25 -8.87 -7.35 -8.85
N GLU A 26 -8.63 -6.04 -8.91
CA GLU A 26 -7.36 -5.45 -8.49
C GLU A 26 -7.03 -5.75 -7.02
N GLN A 27 -8.04 -5.65 -6.14
CA GLN A 27 -7.84 -5.99 -4.72
C GLN A 27 -7.36 -7.44 -4.58
N GLN A 28 -7.96 -8.39 -5.30
CA GLN A 28 -7.53 -9.78 -5.26
C GLN A 28 -6.13 -9.97 -5.85
N ASP A 29 -5.79 -9.27 -6.93
CA ASP A 29 -4.46 -9.32 -7.50
C ASP A 29 -3.40 -8.87 -6.49
N PHE A 30 -3.55 -7.71 -5.84
CA PHE A 30 -2.59 -7.25 -4.83
C PHE A 30 -2.54 -8.16 -3.59
N LEU A 31 -3.70 -8.68 -3.16
CA LEU A 31 -3.82 -9.55 -2.00
C LEU A 31 -3.31 -10.97 -2.22
N SER A 32 -3.19 -11.43 -3.47
CA SER A 32 -2.70 -12.76 -3.81
C SER A 32 -1.26 -12.71 -4.31
N GLN A 33 -0.95 -11.81 -5.24
CA GLN A 33 0.36 -11.64 -5.88
C GLN A 33 1.32 -10.82 -5.01
N THR A 34 1.42 -11.16 -3.72
CA THR A 34 2.36 -10.52 -2.80
C THR A 34 3.67 -11.27 -2.73
N TRP A 35 4.78 -10.57 -3.01
CA TRP A 35 6.12 -11.06 -2.72
C TRP A 35 6.48 -10.85 -1.24
N CYS A 36 6.97 -11.90 -0.58
CA CYS A 36 7.49 -11.78 0.78
C CYS A 36 9.00 -12.01 0.81
N ASN A 37 9.76 -11.00 1.24
CA ASN A 37 11.22 -11.11 1.38
C ASN A 37 11.66 -12.15 2.42
N HIS A 38 10.84 -12.42 3.44
CA HIS A 38 11.19 -13.43 4.45
C HIS A 38 11.01 -14.86 3.91
N CYS A 39 9.94 -15.10 3.15
CA CYS A 39 9.69 -16.41 2.54
C CYS A 39 10.46 -16.61 1.23
N ALA A 40 10.87 -15.51 0.59
CA ALA A 40 11.48 -15.48 -0.75
C ALA A 40 10.61 -16.17 -1.81
N GLU A 41 9.29 -15.96 -1.73
CA GLU A 41 8.29 -16.53 -2.61
C GLU A 41 7.30 -15.44 -3.06
N VAL A 42 6.79 -15.60 -4.28
CA VAL A 42 5.65 -14.86 -4.85
C VAL A 42 4.35 -15.61 -4.52
N ASP A 43 3.21 -14.95 -4.68
CA ASP A 43 1.87 -15.53 -4.53
C ASP A 43 1.50 -16.04 -3.13
N LEU A 44 2.11 -15.47 -2.08
CA LEU A 44 1.78 -15.83 -0.69
C LEU A 44 0.54 -15.12 -0.15
N GLY A 45 0.26 -13.97 -0.73
CA GLY A 45 -0.77 -13.04 -0.32
C GLY A 45 -0.51 -12.27 0.97
N MET A 46 -1.35 -11.25 1.15
CA MET A 46 -1.25 -10.24 2.20
C MET A 46 -2.54 -10.17 3.03
N LYS A 47 -2.42 -9.85 4.31
CA LYS A 47 -3.53 -9.43 5.20
C LYS A 47 -3.28 -8.00 5.67
N ASN A 48 -4.36 -7.35 6.08
CA ASN A 48 -4.36 -5.96 6.54
C ASN A 48 -3.73 -5.00 5.50
N PRO A 49 -4.20 -5.01 4.24
CA PRO A 49 -3.67 -4.10 3.22
C PRO A 49 -3.96 -2.66 3.62
N LYS A 50 -2.94 -1.81 3.54
CA LYS A 50 -3.04 -0.37 3.73
C LYS A 50 -2.34 0.30 2.59
N GLU A 51 -3.09 1.09 1.86
CA GLU A 51 -2.54 1.80 0.71
C GLU A 51 -2.08 3.18 1.12
N TYR A 52 -0.96 3.59 0.53
CA TYR A 52 -0.33 4.87 0.72
C TYR A 52 0.07 5.45 -0.62
N SER A 53 -0.19 6.73 -0.81
CA SER A 53 0.28 7.49 -1.96
C SER A 53 1.18 8.64 -1.51
N SER A 54 2.19 8.93 -2.33
CA SER A 54 3.07 10.09 -2.18
C SER A 54 3.15 10.83 -3.51
N ALA A 55 3.86 11.96 -3.53
CA ALA A 55 4.08 12.72 -4.75
C ALA A 55 4.80 11.91 -5.86
N ASP A 56 5.63 10.93 -5.47
CA ASP A 56 6.50 10.20 -6.39
C ASP A 56 6.06 8.75 -6.66
N ARG A 57 5.22 8.15 -5.79
CA ARG A 57 4.82 6.74 -5.90
C ARG A 57 3.63 6.37 -5.02
N VAL A 58 3.00 5.23 -5.34
CA VAL A 58 1.93 4.59 -4.57
C VAL A 58 2.39 3.20 -4.14
N TRP A 59 2.11 2.79 -2.90
CA TRP A 59 2.44 1.47 -2.39
C TRP A 59 1.38 0.96 -1.42
N ILE A 60 1.34 -0.35 -1.26
CA ILE A 60 0.49 -1.06 -0.31
C ILE A 60 1.39 -1.73 0.73
N GLU A 61 1.17 -1.42 1.99
CA GLU A 61 1.76 -2.12 3.12
C GLU A 61 0.76 -3.14 3.67
N GLY A 62 1.25 -4.31 4.05
CA GLY A 62 0.48 -5.24 4.87
C GLY A 62 1.37 -6.33 5.42
N GLU A 63 0.76 -7.45 5.81
CA GLU A 63 1.48 -8.58 6.41
C GLU A 63 1.32 -9.83 5.55
N CYS A 64 2.39 -10.59 5.35
CA CYS A 64 2.36 -11.87 4.65
C CYS A 64 1.43 -12.87 5.36
N LEU A 65 0.56 -13.56 4.63
CA LEU A 65 -0.33 -14.59 5.18
C LEU A 65 0.42 -15.82 5.72
N LYS A 66 1.58 -16.15 5.14
CA LYS A 66 2.37 -17.34 5.47
C LYS A 66 3.21 -17.17 6.74
N CYS A 67 3.95 -16.07 6.85
CA CYS A 67 4.89 -15.82 7.95
C CYS A 67 4.48 -14.68 8.88
N GLY A 68 3.53 -13.83 8.50
CA GLY A 68 3.13 -12.64 9.27
C GLY A 68 4.14 -11.50 9.25
N SER A 69 5.19 -11.58 8.43
CA SER A 69 6.15 -10.47 8.27
C SER A 69 5.55 -9.34 7.43
N SER A 70 5.97 -8.11 7.70
CA SER A 70 5.56 -6.94 6.92
C SER A 70 6.04 -7.06 5.47
N THR A 71 5.12 -6.82 4.54
CA THR A 71 5.33 -6.84 3.09
C THR A 71 4.87 -5.53 2.50
N ILE A 72 5.66 -4.98 1.59
CA ILE A 72 5.36 -3.72 0.90
C ILE A 72 5.35 -4.02 -0.60
N THR A 73 4.25 -3.69 -1.25
CA THR A 73 4.06 -3.84 -2.70
C THR A 73 3.96 -2.44 -3.29
N GLU A 74 4.92 -2.06 -4.13
CA GLU A 74 4.84 -0.79 -4.87
C GLU A 74 3.92 -0.98 -6.09
N ILE A 75 3.01 -0.04 -6.28
CA ILE A 75 2.10 -0.04 -7.44
C ILE A 75 2.76 0.82 -8.51
N VAL A 76 3.06 0.19 -9.64
CA VAL A 76 3.58 0.88 -10.82
C VAL A 76 2.43 0.95 -11.81
N GLU A 77 1.81 2.11 -11.93
CA GLU A 77 0.90 2.37 -13.05
C GLU A 77 1.80 2.66 -14.26
N GLU A 78 1.78 1.79 -15.27
CA GLU A 78 2.38 2.12 -16.57
C GLU A 78 1.54 3.26 -17.14
N ASP A 79 2.05 4.50 -17.08
CA ASP A 79 1.47 5.62 -17.82
C ASP A 79 1.27 5.15 -19.27
N GLU A 80 0.01 4.96 -19.68
CA GLU A 80 -0.34 4.64 -21.06
C GLU A 80 0.18 5.77 -21.97
N GLU A 81 1.25 5.50 -22.72
CA GLU A 81 1.88 6.41 -23.69
C GLU A 81 0.95 6.75 -24.87
#